data_AF-A0A0P9NQW9-F1
#
_entry.id   AF-A0A0P9NQW9-F1
#
_cell.length_a   1.000
_cell.length_b   1.000
_cell.length_c   1.000
_cell.angle_alpha   90.00
_cell.angle_beta   90.00
_cell.angle_gamma   90.00
#
_symmetry.space_group_name_H-M   'P 1'
#
loop_
_entity.id
_entity.type
_entity.pdbx_description
1 polymer ?
#
loop_
_entity_poly.entity_id
_entity_poly.type
_entity_poly.pdbx_seq_one_letter_code
_entity_poly.pdbx_strand_id
1 'polypeptide(L)'
;MLIDSEIEATLQRLEAFRSELKRVTAEEKEENAFQQHRQLEQLNDVLSENQLLLEKLHEAQEAYERLMQRDELNTQALNQQSSRLRNVLEKFPTHWEVERVEVERLEDEGSAEVVQWHIHNAYLGDELIPLIKMKTCCLNDNVEVFIHRTDKQNSNWISWPYSLTDKDVFPCTPIQGHPYQGTNWLLSSLGTSDWKKLKELLKRMASALDKGADTSVSKNVNASLLGNGLAKLVERLDNWPLSLRYDKVTLTNTIQTEHYRSLGISLSNVSLGEKHWDSLEYNLATVDENGGFGENPRLEFPESARDVIDNWFVESEDGRGLRLELRFARPQAIDTNVWQLLSDADQILIAALVSNLSVQLGRLEREAVKKSLRWKEWQELANAVRAIMVNNMRTHRRIEA
;
A
#
# COMPACT_ATOMS: atom_id res chain seq x y z
N MET A 1 59.60 -68.30 69.03
CA MET A 1 59.73 -68.91 67.69
C MET A 1 58.48 -68.79 66.81
N LEU A 2 57.24 -68.88 67.33
CA LEU A 2 56.03 -68.62 66.52
C LEU A 2 55.71 -67.11 66.34
N ILE A 3 56.02 -66.29 67.34
CA ILE A 3 55.69 -64.85 67.35
C ILE A 3 56.60 -64.04 66.41
N ASP A 4 57.89 -64.37 66.32
CA ASP A 4 58.85 -63.61 65.49
C ASP A 4 58.61 -63.83 63.98
N SER A 5 58.17 -65.02 63.59
CA SER A 5 57.80 -65.37 62.20
C SER A 5 56.54 -64.61 61.73
N GLU A 6 55.54 -64.46 62.59
CA GLU A 6 54.33 -63.68 62.28
C GLU A 6 54.61 -62.18 62.23
N ILE A 7 55.53 -61.66 63.07
CA ILE A 7 55.98 -60.27 63.03
C ILE A 7 56.76 -59.98 61.74
N GLU A 8 57.64 -60.88 61.31
CA GLU A 8 58.42 -60.70 60.08
C GLU A 8 57.54 -60.78 58.81
N ALA A 9 56.58 -61.72 58.78
CA ALA A 9 55.60 -61.81 57.70
C ALA A 9 54.66 -60.61 57.63
N THR A 10 54.27 -60.03 58.77
CA THR A 10 53.46 -58.80 58.81
C THR A 10 54.24 -57.56 58.40
N LEU A 11 55.52 -57.46 58.77
CA LEU A 11 56.41 -56.38 58.31
C LEU A 11 56.63 -56.42 56.79
N GLN A 12 56.87 -57.60 56.21
CA GLN A 12 56.98 -57.75 54.75
C GLN A 12 55.69 -57.38 54.01
N ARG A 13 54.51 -57.75 54.55
CA ARG A 13 53.21 -57.31 53.99
C ARG A 13 53.01 -55.80 54.10
N LEU A 14 53.43 -55.18 55.20
CA LEU A 14 53.37 -53.73 55.39
C LEU A 14 54.30 -52.99 54.43
N GLU A 15 55.50 -53.50 54.18
CA GLU A 15 56.41 -52.93 53.19
C GLU A 15 55.89 -53.09 51.77
N ALA A 16 55.36 -54.26 51.41
CA ALA A 16 54.71 -54.49 50.12
C ALA A 16 53.49 -53.57 49.92
N PHE A 17 52.67 -53.38 50.95
CA PHE A 17 51.54 -52.45 50.90
C PHE A 17 52.00 -51.00 50.78
N ARG A 18 53.08 -50.60 51.46
CA ARG A 18 53.66 -49.25 51.33
C ARG A 18 54.26 -49.00 49.95
N SER A 19 54.92 -49.98 49.34
CA SER A 19 55.42 -49.86 47.97
C SER A 19 54.26 -49.77 46.98
N GLU A 20 53.21 -50.56 47.17
CA GLU A 20 52.02 -50.53 46.30
C GLU A 20 51.27 -49.21 46.43
N LEU A 21 51.06 -48.71 47.66
CA LEU A 21 50.44 -47.41 47.89
C LEU A 21 51.25 -46.26 47.26
N LYS A 22 52.58 -46.32 47.33
CA LYS A 22 53.46 -45.35 46.66
C LYS A 22 53.36 -45.43 45.15
N ARG A 23 53.21 -46.63 44.59
CA ARG A 23 53.06 -46.84 43.15
C ARG A 23 51.72 -46.31 42.65
N VAL A 24 50.62 -46.71 43.29
CA VAL A 24 49.26 -46.24 42.95
C VAL A 24 49.16 -44.72 43.09
N THR A 25 49.69 -44.12 44.15
CA THR A 25 49.66 -42.66 44.31
C THR A 25 50.59 -41.91 43.34
N ALA A 26 51.64 -42.55 42.82
CA ALA A 26 52.46 -41.98 41.76
C ALA A 26 51.75 -42.08 40.40
N GLU A 27 51.15 -43.23 40.08
CA GLU A 27 50.36 -43.46 38.86
C GLU A 27 49.14 -42.53 38.80
N GLU A 28 48.36 -42.39 39.89
CA GLU A 28 47.24 -41.45 39.97
C GLU A 28 47.68 -39.98 39.80
N LYS A 29 48.85 -39.60 40.33
CA LYS A 29 49.38 -38.24 40.16
C LYS A 29 49.83 -38.00 38.73
N GLU A 30 50.45 -38.98 38.10
CA GLU A 30 50.90 -38.90 36.71
C GLU A 30 49.69 -38.86 35.74
N GLU A 31 48.68 -39.69 35.99
CA GLU A 31 47.43 -39.69 35.21
C GLU A 31 46.65 -38.38 35.39
N ASN A 32 46.53 -37.85 36.61
CA ASN A 32 45.90 -36.55 36.85
C ASN A 32 46.69 -35.41 36.20
N ALA A 33 48.02 -35.43 36.26
CA ALA A 33 48.86 -34.42 35.60
C ALA A 33 48.70 -34.49 34.07
N PHE A 34 48.61 -35.68 33.49
CA PHE A 34 48.36 -35.89 32.08
C PHE A 34 46.97 -35.40 31.65
N GLN A 35 45.93 -35.70 32.43
CA GLN A 35 44.57 -35.21 32.18
C GLN A 35 44.49 -33.67 32.28
N GLN A 36 45.13 -33.07 33.28
CA GLN A 36 45.19 -31.61 33.42
C GLN A 36 45.93 -30.96 32.25
N HIS A 37 47.05 -31.55 31.80
CA HIS A 37 47.79 -31.04 30.65
C HIS A 37 46.93 -31.07 29.38
N ARG A 38 46.23 -32.18 29.15
CA ARG A 38 45.32 -32.33 28.00
C ARG A 38 44.14 -31.35 28.05
N GLN A 39 43.57 -31.09 29.23
CA GLN A 39 42.52 -30.09 29.40
C GLN A 39 43.03 -28.67 29.13
N LEU A 40 44.27 -28.35 29.54
CA LEU A 40 44.90 -27.06 29.25
C LEU A 40 45.15 -26.87 27.75
N GLU A 41 45.60 -27.91 27.05
CA GLU A 41 45.74 -27.88 25.58
C GLU A 41 44.40 -27.62 24.90
N GLN A 42 43.34 -28.37 25.26
CA GLN A 42 42.00 -28.17 24.71
C GLN A 42 41.46 -26.76 24.97
N LEU A 43 41.69 -26.23 26.19
CA LEU A 43 41.27 -24.87 26.53
C LEU A 43 42.03 -23.85 25.68
N ASN A 44 43.32 -24.05 25.45
CA ASN A 44 44.14 -23.16 24.63
C ASN A 44 43.70 -23.19 23.15
N ASP A 45 43.36 -24.37 22.62
CA ASP A 45 42.81 -24.52 21.27
C ASP A 45 41.49 -23.75 21.13
N VAL A 46 40.56 -23.91 22.07
CA VAL A 46 39.27 -23.19 22.08
C VAL A 46 39.47 -21.68 22.23
N LEU A 47 40.45 -21.23 23.03
CA LEU A 47 40.77 -19.81 23.15
C LEU A 47 41.33 -19.25 21.85
N SER A 48 42.18 -20.00 21.15
CA SER A 48 42.72 -19.61 19.85
C SER A 48 41.64 -19.53 18.78
N GLU A 49 40.72 -20.50 18.77
CA GLU A 49 39.57 -20.52 17.85
C GLU A 49 38.65 -19.33 18.11
N ASN A 50 38.33 -19.04 19.38
CA ASN A 50 37.53 -17.88 19.74
C ASN A 50 38.19 -16.55 19.32
N GLN A 51 39.51 -16.42 19.48
CA GLN A 51 40.23 -15.23 19.01
C GLN A 51 40.12 -15.08 17.49
N LEU A 52 40.32 -16.16 16.73
CA LEU A 52 40.16 -16.14 15.29
C LEU A 52 38.73 -15.79 14.86
N LEU A 53 37.72 -16.35 15.54
CA LEU A 53 36.31 -16.04 15.26
C LEU A 53 35.98 -14.56 15.53
N LEU A 54 36.52 -13.99 16.61
CA LEU A 54 36.35 -12.56 16.92
C LEU A 54 36.99 -11.67 15.86
N GLU A 55 38.20 -12.00 15.40
CA GLU A 55 38.86 -11.29 14.30
C GLU A 55 38.02 -11.37 13.01
N LYS A 56 37.53 -12.56 12.66
CA LYS A 56 36.67 -12.76 11.48
C LYS A 56 35.36 -11.98 11.59
N LEU A 57 34.79 -11.88 12.79
CA LEU A 57 33.58 -11.09 13.04
C LEU A 57 33.86 -9.59 12.87
N HIS A 58 34.99 -9.09 13.36
CA HIS A 58 35.39 -7.70 13.15
C HIS A 58 35.64 -7.39 11.67
N GLU A 59 36.35 -8.25 10.94
CA GLU A 59 36.55 -8.10 9.49
C GLU A 59 35.22 -8.05 8.73
N ALA A 60 34.28 -8.93 9.08
CA ALA A 60 32.94 -8.97 8.47
C ALA A 60 32.13 -7.71 8.80
N GLN A 61 32.21 -7.22 10.05
CA GLN A 61 31.53 -6.00 10.48
C GLN A 61 32.07 -4.78 9.72
N GLU A 62 33.39 -4.61 9.62
CA GLU A 62 33.98 -3.51 8.85
C GLU A 62 33.59 -3.57 7.37
N ALA A 63 33.57 -4.76 6.77
CA ALA A 63 33.14 -4.94 5.39
C ALA A 63 31.68 -4.54 5.20
N TYR A 64 30.80 -4.90 6.15
CA TYR A 64 29.40 -4.53 6.13
C TYR A 64 29.19 -3.03 6.29
N GLU A 65 29.89 -2.39 7.22
CA GLU A 65 29.84 -0.93 7.42
C GLU A 65 30.27 -0.17 6.15
N ARG A 66 31.33 -0.63 5.47
CA ARG A 66 31.76 -0.05 4.19
C ARG A 66 30.70 -0.21 3.09
N LEU A 67 30.04 -1.37 3.02
CA LEU A 67 28.96 -1.59 2.06
C LEU A 67 27.76 -0.68 2.35
N MET A 68 27.37 -0.55 3.61
CA MET A 68 26.26 0.31 4.03
C MET A 68 26.53 1.79 3.71
N GLN A 69 27.74 2.28 3.99
CA GLN A 69 28.13 3.65 3.64
C GLN A 69 28.10 3.88 2.12
N ARG A 70 28.57 2.91 1.34
CA ARG A 70 28.55 3.01 -0.13
C ARG A 70 27.12 3.00 -0.67
N ASP A 71 26.25 2.17 -0.09
CA ASP A 71 24.84 2.12 -0.45
C ASP A 71 24.17 3.46 -0.16
N GLU A 72 24.39 4.03 1.03
CA GLU A 72 23.85 5.34 1.40
C GLU A 72 24.32 6.45 0.44
N LEU A 73 25.61 6.49 0.10
CA LEU A 73 26.14 7.46 -0.88
C LEU A 73 25.54 7.27 -2.27
N ASN A 74 25.37 6.03 -2.72
CA ASN A 74 24.72 5.73 -3.99
C ASN A 74 23.26 6.17 -3.99
N THR A 75 22.51 5.88 -2.93
CA THR A 75 21.12 6.31 -2.76
C THR A 75 21.00 7.82 -2.76
N GLN A 76 21.89 8.53 -2.06
CA GLN A 76 21.93 10.00 -2.08
C GLN A 76 22.21 10.55 -3.49
N ALA A 77 23.20 10.00 -4.20
CA ALA A 77 23.52 10.41 -5.56
C ALA A 77 22.37 10.15 -6.53
N LEU A 78 21.71 8.99 -6.43
CA LEU A 78 20.52 8.66 -7.22
C LEU A 78 19.38 9.63 -6.93
N ASN A 79 19.09 9.89 -5.65
CA ASN A 79 18.03 10.84 -5.26
C ASN A 79 18.31 12.26 -5.78
N GLN A 80 19.57 12.70 -5.80
CA GLN A 80 19.96 13.99 -6.36
C GLN A 80 19.72 14.03 -7.89
N GLN A 81 20.09 12.98 -8.62
CA GLN A 81 19.84 12.90 -10.06
C GLN A 81 18.35 12.84 -10.37
N SER A 82 17.57 12.02 -9.66
CA SER A 82 16.12 11.92 -9.82
C SER A 82 15.43 13.25 -9.54
N SER A 83 15.84 13.96 -8.48
CA SER A 83 15.29 15.29 -8.16
C SER A 83 15.61 16.30 -9.27
N ARG A 84 16.83 16.26 -9.81
CA ARG A 84 17.24 17.14 -10.90
C ARG A 84 16.46 16.85 -12.19
N LEU A 85 16.26 15.57 -12.52
CA LEU A 85 15.44 15.16 -13.67
C LEU A 85 13.99 15.61 -13.50
N ARG A 86 13.40 15.40 -12.32
CA ARG A 86 12.05 15.86 -11.98
C ARG A 86 11.89 17.37 -12.20
N ASN A 87 12.85 18.18 -11.73
CA ASN A 87 12.85 19.62 -11.96
C ASN A 87 12.93 20.02 -13.45
N VAL A 88 13.55 19.19 -14.29
CA VAL A 88 13.57 19.40 -15.75
C VAL A 88 12.23 19.04 -16.36
N LEU A 89 11.66 17.89 -15.99
CA LEU A 89 10.36 17.43 -16.49
C LEU A 89 9.22 18.37 -16.09
N GLU A 90 9.26 18.95 -14.89
CA GLU A 90 8.30 19.97 -14.46
C GLU A 90 8.32 21.22 -15.36
N LYS A 91 9.48 21.57 -15.93
CA LYS A 91 9.61 22.69 -16.88
C LYS A 91 9.14 22.33 -18.28
N PHE A 92 9.04 21.04 -18.60
CA PHE A 92 8.60 20.53 -19.89
C PHE A 92 7.43 19.55 -19.71
N PRO A 93 6.25 20.02 -19.26
CA PRO A 93 5.13 19.16 -18.88
C PRO A 93 4.54 18.36 -20.06
N THR A 94 4.84 18.74 -21.30
CA THR A 94 4.43 18.01 -22.50
C THR A 94 5.46 16.99 -23.00
N HIS A 95 6.64 16.92 -22.35
CA HIS A 95 7.66 15.95 -22.73
C HIS A 95 7.23 14.56 -22.27
N TRP A 96 7.25 13.62 -23.21
CA TRP A 96 6.97 12.23 -22.93
C TRP A 96 8.27 11.44 -23.00
N GLU A 97 8.73 10.94 -21.85
CA GLU A 97 9.81 9.96 -21.78
C GLU A 97 9.29 8.61 -22.27
N VAL A 98 9.51 8.34 -23.56
CA VAL A 98 9.08 7.12 -24.24
C VAL A 98 10.13 6.73 -25.28
N GLU A 99 10.37 5.44 -25.43
CA GLU A 99 11.27 4.95 -26.47
C GLU A 99 10.61 4.97 -27.85
N ARG A 100 9.38 4.47 -27.95
CA ARG A 100 8.68 4.36 -29.23
C ARG A 100 7.17 4.37 -29.08
N VAL A 101 6.50 5.13 -29.94
CA VAL A 101 5.03 5.11 -30.09
C VAL A 101 4.68 4.76 -31.52
N GLU A 102 4.02 3.61 -31.70
CA GLU A 102 3.48 3.16 -32.99
C GLU A 102 1.96 3.32 -33.01
N VAL A 103 1.47 3.93 -34.09
CA VAL A 103 0.04 4.18 -34.30
C VAL A 103 -0.38 3.57 -35.62
N GLU A 104 -1.19 2.52 -35.54
CA GLU A 104 -1.63 1.71 -36.68
C GLU A 104 -3.14 1.84 -36.87
N ARG A 105 -3.59 1.95 -38.13
CA ARG A 105 -5.02 1.90 -38.45
C ARG A 105 -5.47 0.45 -38.57
N LEU A 106 -6.56 0.10 -37.92
CA LEU A 106 -7.24 -1.18 -38.07
C LEU A 106 -8.44 -1.05 -39.01
N GLU A 107 -9.12 -2.17 -39.30
CA GLU A 107 -10.38 -2.15 -40.02
C GLU A 107 -11.42 -1.31 -39.26
N ASP A 108 -12.13 -0.45 -40.00
CA ASP A 108 -13.13 0.44 -39.43
C ASP A 108 -14.29 -0.37 -38.83
N GLU A 109 -14.72 -0.04 -37.62
CA GLU A 109 -15.87 -0.67 -36.97
C GLU A 109 -17.12 0.16 -37.27
N GLY A 110 -17.84 -0.24 -38.32
CA GLY A 110 -19.02 0.46 -38.79
C GLY A 110 -18.67 1.79 -39.46
N SER A 111 -18.93 2.91 -38.80
CA SER A 111 -18.58 4.27 -39.28
C SER A 111 -17.42 4.90 -38.49
N ALA A 112 -16.86 4.17 -37.52
CA ALA A 112 -15.78 4.67 -36.69
C ALA A 112 -14.41 4.27 -37.26
N GLU A 113 -13.51 5.24 -37.39
CA GLU A 113 -12.10 4.98 -37.69
C GLU A 113 -11.44 4.36 -36.44
N VAL A 114 -10.85 3.18 -36.61
CA VAL A 114 -10.24 2.42 -35.50
C VAL A 114 -8.73 2.51 -35.60
N VAL A 115 -8.10 2.91 -34.48
CA VAL A 115 -6.67 3.08 -34.38
C VAL A 115 -6.13 2.31 -33.18
N GLN A 116 -5.06 1.55 -33.39
CA GLN A 116 -4.34 0.80 -32.39
C GLN A 116 -3.04 1.52 -32.04
N TRP A 117 -2.76 1.60 -30.74
CA TRP A 117 -1.57 2.21 -30.17
C TRP A 117 -0.71 1.14 -29.52
N HIS A 118 0.57 1.13 -29.87
CA HIS A 118 1.62 0.36 -29.21
C HIS A 118 2.68 1.32 -28.69
N ILE A 119 2.72 1.45 -27.37
CA ILE A 119 3.62 2.37 -26.68
C ILE A 119 4.64 1.51 -25.94
N HIS A 120 5.91 1.60 -26.34
CA HIS A 120 7.00 0.80 -25.80
C HIS A 120 7.87 1.61 -24.84
N ASN A 121 8.18 1.02 -23.68
CA ASN A 121 9.07 1.56 -22.67
C ASN A 121 8.75 3.03 -22.34
N ALA A 122 7.52 3.27 -21.87
CA ALA A 122 7.07 4.60 -21.48
C ALA A 122 7.17 4.77 -19.97
N TYR A 123 7.71 5.91 -19.55
CA TYR A 123 7.63 6.33 -18.15
C TYR A 123 6.30 7.03 -17.87
N LEU A 124 5.57 6.58 -16.84
CA LEU A 124 4.42 7.29 -16.27
C LEU A 124 4.71 7.60 -14.80
N GLY A 125 5.08 8.85 -14.52
CA GLY A 125 5.72 9.19 -13.24
C GLY A 125 7.10 8.55 -13.15
N ASP A 126 7.42 7.94 -12.01
CA ASP A 126 8.70 7.27 -11.78
C ASP A 126 8.70 5.78 -12.21
N GLU A 127 7.62 5.29 -12.83
CA GLU A 127 7.45 3.89 -13.24
C GLU A 127 7.67 3.69 -14.74
N LEU A 128 8.58 2.78 -15.10
CA LEU A 128 8.78 2.32 -16.48
C LEU A 128 7.78 1.22 -16.83
N ILE A 129 6.96 1.46 -17.85
CA ILE A 129 5.98 0.51 -18.35
C ILE A 129 6.47 -0.05 -19.69
N PRO A 130 6.78 -1.36 -19.79
CA PRO A 130 7.38 -1.94 -20.97
C PRO A 130 6.50 -1.84 -22.23
N LEU A 131 5.19 -2.02 -22.06
CA LEU A 131 4.23 -1.98 -23.17
C LEU A 131 2.86 -1.53 -22.70
N ILE A 132 2.31 -0.50 -23.34
CA ILE A 132 0.92 -0.08 -23.20
C ILE A 132 0.22 -0.27 -24.55
N LYS A 133 -0.83 -1.10 -24.55
CA LYS A 133 -1.70 -1.31 -25.71
C LYS A 133 -3.02 -0.58 -25.51
N MET A 134 -3.40 0.25 -26.47
CA MET A 134 -4.67 0.97 -26.45
C MET A 134 -5.33 0.97 -27.81
N LYS A 135 -6.66 1.03 -27.82
CA LYS A 135 -7.48 1.19 -29.02
C LYS A 135 -8.28 2.47 -28.88
N THR A 136 -8.31 3.24 -29.96
CA THR A 136 -9.13 4.44 -30.05
C THR A 136 -10.10 4.32 -31.23
N CYS A 137 -11.38 4.57 -30.99
CA CYS A 137 -12.41 4.59 -32.02
C CYS A 137 -12.88 6.03 -32.21
N CYS A 138 -12.75 6.58 -33.42
CA CYS A 138 -13.13 7.95 -33.73
C CYS A 138 -14.51 7.98 -34.38
N LEU A 139 -15.49 8.62 -33.75
CA LEU A 139 -16.85 8.79 -34.26
C LEU A 139 -17.30 10.25 -34.08
N ASN A 140 -17.58 10.95 -35.18
CA ASN A 140 -18.16 12.30 -35.19
C ASN A 140 -17.47 13.26 -34.17
N ASP A 141 -16.15 13.47 -34.34
CA ASP A 141 -15.27 14.28 -33.48
C ASP A 141 -15.12 13.84 -32.01
N ASN A 142 -15.71 12.72 -31.61
CA ASN A 142 -15.46 12.09 -30.31
C ASN A 142 -14.52 10.91 -30.49
N VAL A 143 -13.65 10.72 -29.50
CA VAL A 143 -12.76 9.56 -29.43
C VAL A 143 -13.17 8.72 -28.24
N GLU A 144 -13.45 7.46 -28.51
CA GLU A 144 -13.57 6.45 -27.49
C GLU A 144 -12.21 5.79 -27.26
N VAL A 145 -11.83 5.59 -26.00
CA VAL A 145 -10.53 5.03 -25.63
C VAL A 145 -10.72 3.74 -24.85
N PHE A 146 -9.94 2.73 -25.23
CA PHE A 146 -9.97 1.39 -24.66
C PHE A 146 -8.54 0.94 -24.34
N ILE A 147 -8.25 0.61 -23.07
CA ILE A 147 -6.96 0.03 -22.68
C ILE A 147 -7.06 -1.49 -22.84
N HIS A 148 -6.12 -2.08 -23.56
CA HIS A 148 -6.01 -3.52 -23.71
C HIS A 148 -5.12 -4.12 -22.62
N ARG A 149 -5.59 -5.21 -22.02
CA ARG A 149 -4.78 -5.98 -21.07
C ARG A 149 -3.62 -6.61 -21.82
N THR A 150 -2.39 -6.32 -21.38
CA THR A 150 -1.18 -6.75 -22.07
C THR A 150 -0.71 -8.13 -21.58
N ASP A 151 -0.89 -8.41 -20.28
CA ASP A 151 -0.64 -9.71 -19.67
C ASP A 151 -1.61 -9.92 -18.49
N LYS A 152 -2.12 -11.14 -18.29
CA LYS A 152 -2.95 -11.50 -17.12
C LYS A 152 -2.09 -11.86 -15.90
N GLN A 153 -0.80 -12.17 -16.09
CA GLN A 153 0.12 -12.61 -15.05
C GLN A 153 1.11 -11.52 -14.59
N ASN A 154 1.41 -10.52 -15.44
CA ASN A 154 2.27 -9.39 -15.08
C ASN A 154 1.48 -8.13 -14.67
N SER A 155 2.16 -7.28 -13.90
CA SER A 155 1.69 -5.99 -13.37
C SER A 155 1.05 -5.13 -14.46
N ASN A 156 -0.27 -5.03 -14.43
CA ASN A 156 -0.95 -3.96 -15.15
C ASN A 156 -0.57 -2.64 -14.48
N TRP A 157 -0.12 -1.67 -15.28
CA TRP A 157 0.25 -0.32 -14.81
C TRP A 157 -0.94 0.47 -14.23
N ILE A 158 -2.15 -0.04 -14.42
CA ILE A 158 -3.42 0.43 -13.87
C ILE A 158 -4.14 -0.71 -13.16
N SER A 159 -4.77 -0.44 -12.02
CA SER A 159 -5.55 -1.44 -11.28
C SER A 159 -6.87 -1.73 -11.99
N TRP A 160 -7.11 -2.99 -12.35
CA TRP A 160 -8.34 -3.40 -13.02
C TRP A 160 -9.46 -3.68 -12.00
N PRO A 161 -10.63 -3.04 -12.12
CA PRO A 161 -11.79 -3.37 -11.32
C PRO A 161 -12.21 -4.82 -11.50
N TYR A 162 -12.67 -5.45 -10.43
CA TYR A 162 -13.07 -6.86 -10.43
C TYR A 162 -14.16 -7.19 -11.46
N SER A 163 -15.05 -6.25 -11.79
CA SER A 163 -16.05 -6.45 -12.85
C SER A 163 -15.45 -6.69 -14.23
N LEU A 164 -14.16 -6.38 -14.42
CA LEU A 164 -13.41 -6.56 -15.64
C LEU A 164 -12.40 -7.72 -15.52
N THR A 165 -12.46 -8.55 -14.48
CA THR A 165 -11.51 -9.68 -14.28
C THR A 165 -11.43 -10.57 -15.53
N ASP A 166 -12.58 -10.92 -16.11
CA ASP A 166 -12.65 -11.79 -17.30
C ASP A 166 -12.56 -11.04 -18.62
N LYS A 167 -12.47 -9.70 -18.59
CA LYS A 167 -12.40 -8.87 -19.79
C LYS A 167 -10.96 -8.48 -20.12
N ASP A 168 -10.67 -8.40 -21.42
CA ASP A 168 -9.35 -7.99 -21.91
C ASP A 168 -9.27 -6.48 -22.23
N VAL A 169 -10.37 -5.75 -22.01
CA VAL A 169 -10.49 -4.33 -22.36
C VAL A 169 -11.07 -3.50 -21.21
N PHE A 170 -10.44 -2.37 -20.91
CA PHE A 170 -10.92 -1.35 -19.98
C PHE A 170 -11.42 -0.12 -20.78
N PRO A 171 -12.72 0.19 -20.77
CA PRO A 171 -13.25 1.39 -21.42
C PRO A 171 -12.93 2.64 -20.59
N CYS A 172 -12.30 3.63 -21.21
CA CYS A 172 -11.89 4.89 -20.59
C CYS A 172 -12.74 6.09 -21.02
N THR A 173 -13.79 5.87 -21.81
CA THR A 173 -14.62 6.94 -22.33
C THR A 173 -15.78 7.24 -21.38
N PRO A 174 -15.95 8.50 -20.96
CA PRO A 174 -17.09 8.89 -20.17
C PRO A 174 -18.36 8.95 -21.02
N ILE A 175 -19.45 8.43 -20.46
CA ILE A 175 -20.80 8.55 -21.01
C ILE A 175 -21.54 9.72 -20.34
N GLN A 176 -22.52 10.30 -21.03
CA GLN A 176 -23.40 11.30 -20.43
C GLN A 176 -24.16 10.71 -19.23
N GLY A 177 -24.26 11.46 -18.14
CA GLY A 177 -24.97 11.07 -16.93
C GLY A 177 -24.12 11.16 -15.67
N HIS A 178 -24.45 10.37 -14.66
CA HIS A 178 -23.79 10.43 -13.35
C HIS A 178 -22.39 9.76 -13.38
N PRO A 179 -21.39 10.23 -12.59
CA PRO A 179 -20.06 9.62 -12.48
C PRO A 179 -20.02 8.15 -12.06
N TYR A 180 -21.12 7.63 -11.52
CA TYR A 180 -21.23 6.24 -11.04
C TYR A 180 -22.21 5.43 -11.89
N GLN A 181 -22.59 5.92 -13.08
CA GLN A 181 -23.51 5.25 -14.00
C GLN A 181 -22.77 4.57 -15.15
N GLY A 182 -23.22 3.38 -15.56
CA GLY A 182 -22.77 2.73 -16.79
C GLY A 182 -21.27 2.40 -16.82
N THR A 183 -20.48 3.05 -17.67
CA THR A 183 -19.01 2.89 -17.70
C THR A 183 -18.30 3.94 -16.85
N ASN A 184 -18.95 5.04 -16.47
CA ASN A 184 -18.34 6.11 -15.67
C ASN A 184 -17.86 5.62 -14.30
N TRP A 185 -18.55 4.64 -13.71
CA TRP A 185 -18.15 4.11 -12.41
C TRP A 185 -16.74 3.49 -12.46
N LEU A 186 -16.31 2.95 -13.61
CA LEU A 186 -14.96 2.40 -13.77
C LEU A 186 -13.91 3.50 -13.58
N LEU A 187 -14.10 4.64 -14.24
CA LEU A 187 -13.24 5.83 -14.10
C LEU A 187 -13.27 6.40 -12.67
N SER A 188 -14.45 6.45 -12.06
CA SER A 188 -14.61 6.93 -10.68
C SER A 188 -14.05 5.97 -9.63
N SER A 189 -13.82 4.69 -9.99
CA SER A 189 -13.26 3.68 -9.09
C SER A 189 -11.73 3.60 -9.08
N LEU A 190 -11.07 4.27 -10.03
CA LEU A 190 -9.61 4.33 -10.12
C LEU A 190 -9.00 5.02 -8.89
N GLY A 191 -7.90 4.45 -8.41
CA GLY A 191 -7.09 5.03 -7.33
C GLY A 191 -6.45 6.36 -7.73
N THR A 192 -5.80 7.02 -6.77
CA THR A 192 -5.16 8.32 -6.99
C THR A 192 -4.05 8.22 -8.02
N SER A 193 -3.17 7.23 -7.90
CA SER A 193 -2.06 7.02 -8.84
C SER A 193 -2.57 6.66 -10.22
N ASP A 194 -3.51 5.71 -10.30
CA ASP A 194 -4.09 5.23 -11.56
C ASP A 194 -4.81 6.34 -12.32
N TRP A 195 -5.56 7.18 -11.61
CA TRP A 195 -6.24 8.34 -12.20
C TRP A 195 -5.24 9.36 -12.76
N LYS A 196 -4.17 9.67 -12.01
CA LYS A 196 -3.09 10.56 -12.47
C LYS A 196 -2.39 9.99 -13.70
N LYS A 197 -2.01 8.71 -13.68
CA LYS A 197 -1.37 8.01 -14.82
C LYS A 197 -2.25 8.03 -16.07
N LEU A 198 -3.55 7.73 -15.94
CA LEU A 198 -4.49 7.75 -17.06
C LEU A 198 -4.60 9.14 -17.69
N LYS A 199 -4.78 10.18 -16.87
CA LYS A 199 -4.85 11.56 -17.37
C LYS A 199 -3.57 11.99 -18.06
N GLU A 200 -2.42 11.68 -17.46
CA GLU A 200 -1.11 12.00 -18.00
C GLU A 200 -0.86 11.30 -19.35
N LEU A 201 -1.18 10.00 -19.43
CA LEU A 201 -1.05 9.23 -20.65
C LEU A 201 -1.88 9.84 -21.79
N LEU A 202 -3.15 10.20 -21.54
CA LEU A 202 -4.01 10.81 -22.56
C LEU A 202 -3.52 12.18 -23.01
N LYS A 203 -2.99 13.00 -22.09
CA LYS A 203 -2.36 14.29 -22.40
C LYS A 203 -1.13 14.12 -23.29
N ARG A 204 -0.30 13.12 -22.99
CA ARG A 204 0.91 12.80 -23.76
C ARG A 204 0.56 12.24 -25.13
N MET A 205 -0.42 11.35 -25.24
CA MET A 205 -0.91 10.84 -26.52
C MET A 205 -1.43 11.96 -27.43
N ALA A 206 -2.20 12.90 -26.89
CA ALA A 206 -2.65 14.07 -27.64
C ALA A 206 -1.46 14.93 -28.12
N SER A 207 -0.50 15.20 -27.22
CA SER A 207 0.70 16.00 -27.54
C SER A 207 1.64 15.32 -28.54
N ALA A 208 1.71 14.00 -28.53
CA ALA A 208 2.56 13.20 -29.41
C ALA A 208 2.12 13.30 -30.88
N LEU A 209 0.80 13.37 -31.11
CA LEU A 209 0.24 13.57 -32.45
C LEU A 209 0.49 14.98 -33.00
N ASP A 210 0.61 15.99 -32.14
CA ASP A 210 0.87 17.38 -32.54
C ASP A 210 2.35 17.64 -32.90
N LYS A 211 3.29 17.00 -32.18
CA LYS A 211 4.73 17.34 -32.27
C LYS A 211 5.56 16.43 -33.19
N GLY A 212 5.02 15.29 -33.62
CA GLY A 212 5.54 14.46 -34.73
C GLY A 212 6.96 13.91 -34.64
N ALA A 213 7.73 14.18 -33.58
CA ALA A 213 9.17 13.87 -33.54
C ALA A 213 9.48 12.38 -33.22
N ASP A 214 8.69 11.75 -32.33
CA ASP A 214 8.98 10.40 -31.80
C ASP A 214 7.82 9.40 -31.99
N THR A 215 6.80 9.78 -32.77
CA THR A 215 5.60 8.97 -33.01
C THR A 215 5.54 8.53 -34.46
N SER A 216 5.63 7.22 -34.71
CA SER A 216 5.44 6.66 -36.04
C SER A 216 3.93 6.46 -36.28
N VAL A 217 3.32 7.44 -36.95
CA VAL A 217 1.90 7.38 -37.34
C VAL A 217 1.78 6.80 -38.76
N SER A 218 0.95 5.77 -38.93
CA SER A 218 0.64 5.23 -40.26
C SER A 218 -0.01 6.31 -41.15
N LYS A 219 0.36 6.33 -42.43
CA LYS A 219 -0.08 7.37 -43.41
C LYS A 219 -1.60 7.47 -43.58
N ASN A 220 -2.33 6.43 -43.18
CA ASN A 220 -3.77 6.32 -43.34
C ASN A 220 -4.57 6.76 -42.09
N VAL A 221 -3.88 7.20 -41.04
CA VAL A 221 -4.51 7.69 -39.80
C VAL A 221 -4.68 9.20 -39.86
N ASN A 222 -5.87 9.70 -39.57
CA ASN A 222 -6.08 11.14 -39.42
C ASN A 222 -5.60 11.63 -38.04
N ALA A 223 -4.30 11.93 -37.95
CA ALA A 223 -3.66 12.38 -36.71
C ALA A 223 -4.34 13.64 -36.11
N SER A 224 -4.80 14.57 -36.95
CA SER A 224 -5.46 15.80 -36.49
C SER A 224 -6.82 15.56 -35.85
N LEU A 225 -7.64 14.68 -36.42
CA LEU A 225 -8.94 14.30 -35.87
C LEU A 225 -8.76 13.58 -34.53
N LEU A 226 -7.83 12.62 -34.50
CA LEU A 226 -7.53 11.82 -33.32
C LEU A 226 -6.96 12.67 -32.18
N GLY A 227 -6.02 13.58 -32.48
CA GLY A 227 -5.45 14.54 -31.53
C GLY A 227 -6.52 15.45 -30.92
N ASN A 228 -7.38 16.04 -31.76
CA ASN A 228 -8.49 16.88 -31.29
C ASN A 228 -9.49 16.11 -30.41
N GLY A 229 -9.83 14.88 -30.79
CA GLY A 229 -10.75 14.05 -30.00
C GLY A 229 -10.15 13.63 -28.65
N LEU A 230 -8.85 13.31 -28.60
CA LEU A 230 -8.13 13.05 -27.36
C LEU A 230 -8.06 14.30 -26.47
N ALA A 231 -7.80 15.48 -27.05
CA ALA A 231 -7.78 16.74 -26.30
C ALA A 231 -9.15 17.04 -25.64
N LYS A 232 -10.26 16.84 -26.37
CA LYS A 232 -11.62 16.95 -25.82
C LYS A 232 -11.89 15.94 -24.70
N LEU A 233 -11.39 14.71 -24.85
CA LEU A 233 -11.51 13.70 -23.80
C LEU A 233 -10.73 14.11 -22.54
N VAL A 234 -9.50 14.60 -22.70
CA VAL A 234 -8.68 15.13 -21.61
C VAL A 234 -9.42 16.25 -20.88
N GLU A 235 -10.02 17.19 -21.61
CA GLU A 235 -10.82 18.29 -21.01
C GLU A 235 -12.00 17.76 -20.19
N ARG A 236 -12.69 16.70 -20.66
CA ARG A 236 -13.77 16.05 -19.91
C ARG A 236 -13.27 15.39 -18.63
N LEU A 237 -12.08 14.78 -18.65
CA LEU A 237 -11.49 14.14 -17.47
C LEU A 237 -10.87 15.17 -16.50
N ASP A 238 -10.40 16.31 -16.99
CA ASP A 238 -9.98 17.44 -16.15
C ASP A 238 -11.18 18.03 -15.40
N ASN A 239 -12.36 18.09 -16.03
CA ASN A 239 -13.62 18.51 -15.42
C ASN A 239 -14.42 17.36 -14.77
N TRP A 240 -13.76 16.25 -14.43
CA TRP A 240 -14.44 15.11 -13.80
C TRP A 240 -14.99 15.50 -12.43
N PRO A 241 -16.19 15.03 -12.04
CA PRO A 241 -16.75 15.39 -10.74
C PRO A 241 -15.88 14.96 -9.57
N LEU A 242 -15.91 15.78 -8.52
CA LEU A 242 -15.15 15.57 -7.30
C LEU A 242 -15.43 14.16 -6.74
N SER A 243 -14.37 13.37 -6.64
CA SER A 243 -14.43 11.97 -6.23
C SER A 243 -13.30 11.70 -5.25
N LEU A 244 -13.60 11.04 -4.14
CA LEU A 244 -12.58 10.54 -3.23
C LEU A 244 -11.84 9.38 -3.89
N ARG A 245 -10.51 9.50 -4.00
CA ARG A 245 -9.65 8.47 -4.57
C ARG A 245 -8.57 8.08 -3.57
N TYR A 246 -8.16 6.83 -3.62
CA TYR A 246 -7.12 6.24 -2.78
C TYR A 246 -6.59 4.99 -3.46
N ASP A 247 -5.33 4.66 -3.25
CA ASP A 247 -4.69 3.52 -3.90
C ASP A 247 -4.97 2.22 -3.15
N LYS A 248 -4.90 2.26 -1.81
CA LYS A 248 -5.11 1.10 -0.96
C LYS A 248 -6.08 1.41 0.17
N VAL A 249 -6.82 0.39 0.58
CA VAL A 249 -7.64 0.40 1.80
C VAL A 249 -7.28 -0.81 2.62
N THR A 250 -6.96 -0.61 3.90
CA THR A 250 -6.55 -1.69 4.81
C THR A 250 -7.27 -1.60 6.14
N LEU A 251 -7.50 -2.77 6.74
CA LEU A 251 -8.03 -2.86 8.10
C LEU A 251 -6.90 -2.66 9.10
N THR A 252 -7.07 -1.72 10.03
CA THR A 252 -6.13 -1.45 11.12
C THR A 252 -6.62 -2.13 12.40
N ASN A 253 -6.93 -1.37 13.45
CA ASN A 253 -7.43 -1.90 14.71
C ASN A 253 -8.91 -2.28 14.58
N THR A 254 -9.32 -3.39 15.19
CA THR A 254 -10.71 -3.85 15.16
C THR A 254 -11.14 -4.26 16.55
N ILE A 255 -12.20 -3.64 17.06
CA ILE A 255 -12.71 -3.87 18.40
C ILE A 255 -14.07 -4.52 18.29
N GLN A 256 -14.29 -5.62 19.01
CA GLN A 256 -15.55 -6.36 19.04
C GLN A 256 -15.89 -6.68 20.49
N THR A 257 -16.55 -5.76 21.17
CA THR A 257 -17.07 -5.96 22.54
C THR A 257 -18.60 -6.12 22.50
N GLU A 258 -19.20 -6.39 23.67
CA GLU A 258 -20.66 -6.52 23.80
C GLU A 258 -21.38 -5.22 23.43
N HIS A 259 -20.88 -4.08 23.92
CA HIS A 259 -21.52 -2.77 23.80
C HIS A 259 -20.89 -1.85 22.75
N TYR A 260 -19.67 -2.16 22.29
CA TYR A 260 -18.94 -1.32 21.34
C TYR A 260 -18.23 -2.17 20.28
N ARG A 261 -18.44 -1.81 19.01
CA ARG A 261 -17.81 -2.47 17.87
C ARG A 261 -17.24 -1.42 16.93
N SER A 262 -16.02 -1.63 16.44
CA SER A 262 -15.38 -0.73 15.49
C SER A 262 -14.51 -1.45 14.48
N LEU A 263 -14.49 -0.90 13.26
CA LEU A 263 -13.54 -1.20 12.20
C LEU A 263 -12.67 0.02 11.96
N GLY A 264 -11.38 -0.09 12.29
CA GLY A 264 -10.36 0.87 11.88
C GLY A 264 -9.99 0.66 10.42
N ILE A 265 -10.08 1.74 9.65
CA ILE A 265 -9.86 1.78 8.21
C ILE A 265 -8.73 2.77 7.94
N SER A 266 -7.74 2.34 7.18
CA SER A 266 -6.66 3.19 6.70
C SER A 266 -6.67 3.23 5.18
N LEU A 267 -6.66 4.44 4.62
CA LEU A 267 -6.57 4.73 3.19
C LEU A 267 -5.17 5.28 2.88
N SER A 268 -4.55 4.82 1.79
CA SER A 268 -3.25 5.35 1.35
C SER A 268 -3.37 6.16 0.07
N ASN A 269 -2.48 7.15 -0.08
CA ASN A 269 -2.39 8.04 -1.23
C ASN A 269 -3.75 8.66 -1.57
N VAL A 270 -4.38 9.31 -0.58
CA VAL A 270 -5.74 9.84 -0.67
C VAL A 270 -5.74 11.14 -1.48
N SER A 271 -6.74 11.31 -2.34
CA SER A 271 -6.98 12.58 -3.01
C SER A 271 -8.46 12.92 -3.11
N LEU A 272 -8.75 14.21 -3.01
CA LEU A 272 -10.08 14.77 -3.19
C LEU A 272 -9.96 16.13 -3.89
N GLY A 273 -10.18 16.13 -5.20
CA GLY A 273 -9.92 17.31 -6.02
C GLY A 273 -8.43 17.60 -6.05
N GLU A 274 -8.05 18.83 -5.72
CA GLU A 274 -6.65 19.25 -5.65
C GLU A 274 -5.98 18.88 -4.32
N LYS A 275 -6.76 18.52 -3.28
CA LYS A 275 -6.19 18.12 -1.99
C LYS A 275 -5.64 16.70 -2.06
N HIS A 276 -4.48 16.50 -1.43
CA HIS A 276 -3.76 15.24 -1.44
C HIS A 276 -3.14 14.95 -0.08
N TRP A 277 -3.22 13.69 0.36
CA TRP A 277 -2.69 13.22 1.64
C TRP A 277 -2.09 11.82 1.49
N ASP A 278 -0.97 11.57 2.17
CA ASP A 278 -0.28 10.27 2.12
C ASP A 278 -1.12 9.15 2.72
N SER A 279 -1.85 9.45 3.80
CA SER A 279 -2.76 8.51 4.42
C SER A 279 -3.92 9.23 5.13
N LEU A 280 -4.99 8.48 5.37
CA LEU A 280 -6.09 8.87 6.23
C LEU A 280 -6.58 7.66 7.01
N GLU A 281 -6.61 7.78 8.33
CA GLU A 281 -7.17 6.77 9.23
C GLU A 281 -8.47 7.25 9.87
N TYR A 282 -9.45 6.37 9.96
CA TYR A 282 -10.71 6.62 10.64
C TYR A 282 -11.36 5.30 11.07
N ASN A 283 -12.29 5.35 12.01
CA ASN A 283 -13.09 4.18 12.40
C ASN A 283 -14.54 4.33 11.96
N LEU A 284 -15.10 3.26 11.43
CA LEU A 284 -16.55 3.06 11.40
C LEU A 284 -16.92 2.25 12.64
N ALA A 285 -17.73 2.82 13.52
CA ALA A 285 -18.08 2.18 14.78
C ALA A 285 -19.58 2.24 15.09
N THR A 286 -20.00 1.42 16.04
CA THR A 286 -21.36 1.43 16.59
C THR A 286 -21.33 1.14 18.09
N VAL A 287 -22.23 1.77 18.82
CA VAL A 287 -22.56 1.41 20.21
C VAL A 287 -23.95 0.78 20.23
N ASP A 288 -24.02 -0.40 20.81
CA ASP A 288 -25.18 -1.28 20.77
C ASP A 288 -25.65 -1.51 22.22
N GLU A 289 -26.65 -0.75 22.65
CA GLU A 289 -27.11 -0.74 24.05
C GLU A 289 -27.98 -1.96 24.36
N ASN A 290 -28.79 -2.39 23.40
CA ASN A 290 -29.72 -3.52 23.54
C ASN A 290 -29.24 -4.79 22.82
N GLY A 291 -27.96 -4.82 22.42
CA GLY A 291 -27.35 -5.92 21.68
C GLY A 291 -27.63 -5.94 20.18
N GLY A 292 -28.49 -5.03 19.67
CA GLY A 292 -28.73 -4.87 18.24
C GLY A 292 -27.55 -4.19 17.55
N PHE A 293 -26.94 -4.84 16.54
CA PHE A 293 -25.82 -4.26 15.81
C PHE A 293 -26.24 -3.01 15.02
N GLY A 294 -25.49 -1.92 15.17
CA GLY A 294 -25.65 -0.73 14.34
C GLY A 294 -26.72 0.25 14.83
N GLU A 295 -27.06 0.21 16.12
CA GLU A 295 -28.05 1.08 16.77
C GLU A 295 -27.59 2.54 16.77
N ASN A 296 -26.35 2.79 17.20
CA ASN A 296 -25.76 4.12 17.29
C ASN A 296 -24.45 4.21 16.48
N PRO A 297 -24.54 4.34 15.14
CA PRO A 297 -23.38 4.47 14.28
C PRO A 297 -22.58 5.75 14.56
N ARG A 298 -21.27 5.67 14.41
CA ARG A 298 -20.36 6.82 14.52
C ARG A 298 -19.19 6.68 13.56
N LEU A 299 -18.71 7.83 13.08
CA LEU A 299 -17.39 7.94 12.46
C LEU A 299 -16.46 8.57 13.48
N GLU A 300 -15.30 7.95 13.68
CA GLU A 300 -14.29 8.45 14.61
C GLU A 300 -13.00 8.74 13.84
N PHE A 301 -12.45 9.92 14.07
CA PHE A 301 -11.18 10.35 13.47
C PHE A 301 -10.15 10.50 14.59
N PRO A 302 -9.14 9.61 14.66
CA PRO A 302 -8.08 9.69 15.66
C PRO A 302 -7.25 10.97 15.47
N GLU A 303 -6.39 11.27 16.43
CA GLU A 303 -5.48 12.43 16.37
C GLU A 303 -4.58 12.44 15.12
N SER A 304 -4.23 11.28 14.56
CA SER A 304 -3.49 11.18 13.29
C SER A 304 -4.23 11.78 12.09
N ALA A 305 -5.55 12.02 12.19
CA ALA A 305 -6.34 12.65 11.12
C ALA A 305 -6.23 14.19 11.11
N ARG A 306 -5.51 14.82 12.05
CA ARG A 306 -5.32 16.28 12.10
C ARG A 306 -4.66 16.86 10.85
N ASP A 307 -3.81 16.09 10.18
CA ASP A 307 -3.15 16.51 8.94
C ASP A 307 -4.12 16.49 7.73
N VAL A 308 -5.30 15.91 7.90
CA VAL A 308 -6.30 15.72 6.85
C VAL A 308 -7.56 16.56 7.08
N ILE A 309 -8.02 16.63 8.34
CA ILE A 309 -9.21 17.38 8.75
C ILE A 309 -8.77 18.74 9.30
N ASP A 310 -9.05 19.81 8.56
CA ASP A 310 -8.56 21.17 8.84
C ASP A 310 -9.04 21.65 10.23
N ASN A 311 -10.32 21.43 10.55
CA ASN A 311 -10.93 21.77 11.84
C ASN A 311 -11.06 20.53 12.75
N TRP A 312 -10.03 19.71 12.88
CA TRP A 312 -10.05 18.61 13.84
C TRP A 312 -10.07 19.13 15.29
N PHE A 313 -10.97 18.61 16.13
CA PHE A 313 -11.03 18.91 17.56
C PHE A 313 -11.38 17.67 18.38
N VAL A 314 -11.03 17.70 19.66
CA VAL A 314 -11.35 16.61 20.59
C VAL A 314 -12.83 16.71 20.96
N GLU A 315 -13.63 15.71 20.58
CA GLU A 315 -15.01 15.53 21.06
C GLU A 315 -15.06 14.51 22.20
N SER A 316 -14.24 13.45 22.09
CA SER A 316 -14.17 12.37 23.06
C SER A 316 -12.73 12.09 23.49
N GLU A 317 -12.54 11.90 24.79
CA GLU A 317 -11.30 11.44 25.42
C GLU A 317 -11.63 10.27 26.35
N ASP A 318 -11.09 9.09 26.05
CA ASP A 318 -11.15 7.92 26.92
C ASP A 318 -9.91 7.05 26.74
N GLY A 319 -9.90 5.84 27.32
CA GLY A 319 -8.78 4.89 27.21
C GLY A 319 -8.41 4.45 25.78
N ARG A 320 -9.14 4.90 24.75
CA ARG A 320 -8.85 4.68 23.32
C ARG A 320 -8.15 5.88 22.66
N GLY A 321 -7.89 6.96 23.40
CA GLY A 321 -7.22 8.16 22.92
C GLY A 321 -8.17 9.27 22.46
N LEU A 322 -7.57 10.40 22.08
CA LEU A 322 -8.27 11.60 21.61
C LEU A 322 -8.84 11.37 20.21
N ARG A 323 -10.10 11.74 20.01
CA ARG A 323 -10.77 11.62 18.71
C ARG A 323 -11.83 12.71 18.49
N LEU A 324 -11.98 13.06 17.23
CA LEU A 324 -13.19 13.71 16.72
C LEU A 324 -14.22 12.61 16.42
N GLU A 325 -15.43 12.74 16.96
CA GLU A 325 -16.51 11.75 16.77
C GLU A 325 -17.73 12.42 16.13
N LEU A 326 -18.17 11.87 14.99
CA LEU A 326 -19.41 12.27 14.34
C LEU A 326 -20.45 11.16 14.51
N ARG A 327 -21.48 11.46 15.31
CA ARG A 327 -22.55 10.50 15.63
C ARG A 327 -23.66 10.55 14.60
N PHE A 328 -24.23 9.38 14.32
CA PHE A 328 -25.43 9.20 13.52
C PHE A 328 -26.49 8.52 14.37
N ALA A 329 -27.74 8.85 14.15
CA ALA A 329 -28.87 8.17 14.77
C ALA A 329 -29.92 7.84 13.71
N ARG A 330 -30.39 6.59 13.75
CA ARG A 330 -31.47 6.16 12.86
C ARG A 330 -32.79 6.85 13.26
N PRO A 331 -33.67 7.19 12.29
CA PRO A 331 -33.54 6.87 10.87
C PRO A 331 -32.74 7.91 10.06
N GLN A 332 -32.59 9.17 10.51
CA GLN A 332 -32.10 10.27 9.67
C GLN A 332 -31.37 11.40 10.43
N ALA A 333 -30.86 11.17 11.64
CA ALA A 333 -30.19 12.22 12.42
C ALA A 333 -28.65 12.12 12.33
N ILE A 334 -28.00 13.28 12.25
CA ILE A 334 -26.56 13.48 12.36
C ILE A 334 -26.31 14.45 13.51
N ASP A 335 -25.20 14.32 14.22
CA ASP A 335 -24.80 15.30 15.23
C ASP A 335 -24.53 16.66 14.57
N THR A 336 -25.53 17.54 14.60
CA THR A 336 -25.46 18.85 13.95
C THR A 336 -24.49 19.78 14.64
N ASN A 337 -24.25 19.61 15.95
CA ASN A 337 -23.32 20.45 16.69
C ASN A 337 -21.90 20.18 16.24
N VAL A 338 -21.52 18.90 16.13
CA VAL A 338 -20.22 18.52 15.56
C VAL A 338 -20.15 18.91 14.09
N TRP A 339 -21.19 18.62 13.30
CA TRP A 339 -21.21 18.91 11.86
C TRP A 339 -21.00 20.39 11.54
N GLN A 340 -21.62 21.30 12.28
CA GLN A 340 -21.51 22.75 12.06
C GLN A 340 -20.16 23.35 12.46
N LEU A 341 -19.37 22.65 13.28
CA LEU A 341 -18.01 23.08 13.65
C LEU A 341 -16.97 22.71 12.59
N LEU A 342 -17.30 21.76 11.71
CA LEU A 342 -16.44 21.36 10.59
C LEU A 342 -16.45 22.43 9.50
N SER A 343 -15.28 22.63 8.89
CA SER A 343 -15.18 23.48 7.69
C SER A 343 -15.94 22.87 6.51
N ASP A 344 -16.32 23.67 5.52
CA ASP A 344 -16.95 23.17 4.29
C ASP A 344 -16.08 22.09 3.60
N ALA A 345 -14.76 22.25 3.64
CA ALA A 345 -13.83 21.27 3.08
C ALA A 345 -13.88 19.93 3.83
N ASP A 346 -13.93 19.97 5.17
CA ASP A 346 -14.05 18.77 6.01
C ASP A 346 -15.40 18.09 5.83
N GLN A 347 -16.48 18.88 5.73
CA GLN A 347 -17.81 18.36 5.43
C GLN A 347 -17.84 17.62 4.08
N ILE A 348 -17.22 18.19 3.05
CA ILE A 348 -17.10 17.55 1.72
C ILE A 348 -16.26 16.27 1.81
N LEU A 349 -15.14 16.27 2.54
CA LEU A 349 -14.32 15.09 2.75
C LEU A 349 -15.08 13.97 3.43
N ILE A 350 -15.77 14.26 4.55
CA ILE A 350 -16.55 13.28 5.29
C ILE A 350 -17.74 12.78 4.46
N ALA A 351 -18.40 13.67 3.70
CA ALA A 351 -19.43 13.27 2.75
C ALA A 351 -18.91 12.29 1.70
N ALA A 352 -17.70 12.52 1.18
CA ALA A 352 -17.08 11.68 0.18
C ALA A 352 -16.64 10.33 0.78
N LEU A 353 -16.12 10.33 2.01
CA LEU A 353 -15.81 9.10 2.77
C LEU A 353 -17.06 8.25 2.98
N VAL A 354 -18.13 8.84 3.53
CA VAL A 354 -19.42 8.18 3.77
C VAL A 354 -19.98 7.59 2.49
N SER A 355 -19.92 8.35 1.39
CA SER A 355 -20.40 7.90 0.08
C SER A 355 -19.63 6.70 -0.46
N ASN A 356 -18.36 6.55 -0.08
CA ASN A 356 -17.48 5.45 -0.50
C ASN A 356 -17.40 4.28 0.50
N LEU A 357 -18.04 4.36 1.67
CA LEU A 357 -17.94 3.34 2.73
C LEU A 357 -18.25 1.91 2.23
N SER A 358 -19.35 1.71 1.50
CA SER A 358 -19.72 0.38 1.00
C SER A 358 -18.68 -0.20 0.04
N VAL A 359 -18.05 0.67 -0.77
CA VAL A 359 -16.99 0.26 -1.70
C VAL A 359 -15.72 -0.10 -0.93
N GLN A 360 -15.36 0.69 0.09
CA GLN A 360 -14.23 0.42 0.97
C GLN A 360 -14.40 -0.91 1.71
N LEU A 361 -15.55 -1.12 2.34
CA LEU A 361 -15.87 -2.39 3.02
C LEU A 361 -15.87 -3.58 2.07
N GLY A 362 -16.36 -3.42 0.83
CA GLY A 362 -16.34 -4.49 -0.17
C GLY A 362 -14.94 -4.83 -0.68
N ARG A 363 -13.99 -3.88 -0.65
CA ARG A 363 -12.56 -4.18 -0.88
C ARG A 363 -11.97 -4.92 0.33
N LEU A 364 -12.21 -4.43 1.55
CA LEU A 364 -11.72 -5.05 2.78
C LEU A 364 -12.23 -6.49 2.97
N GLU A 365 -13.52 -6.75 2.73
CA GLU A 365 -14.11 -8.09 2.84
C GLU A 365 -13.41 -9.12 1.94
N ARG A 366 -13.00 -8.69 0.74
CA ARG A 366 -12.29 -9.55 -0.22
C ARG A 366 -10.84 -9.81 0.16
N GLU A 367 -10.16 -8.83 0.74
CA GLU A 367 -8.77 -8.98 1.20
C GLU A 367 -8.67 -9.71 2.54
N ALA A 368 -9.67 -9.56 3.41
CA ALA A 368 -9.69 -10.09 4.77
C ALA A 368 -10.22 -11.53 4.87
N VAL A 369 -9.76 -12.42 3.97
CA VAL A 369 -10.20 -13.84 3.79
C VAL A 369 -10.20 -14.68 5.09
N LYS A 370 -9.61 -14.21 6.20
CA LYS A 370 -9.46 -14.96 7.47
C LYS A 370 -10.14 -14.36 8.70
N LYS A 371 -10.78 -13.18 8.64
CA LYS A 371 -11.48 -12.59 9.80
C LYS A 371 -12.99 -12.56 9.57
N SER A 372 -13.72 -13.43 10.28
CA SER A 372 -15.20 -13.46 10.27
C SER A 372 -15.77 -12.25 11.01
N LEU A 373 -15.85 -11.10 10.33
CA LEU A 373 -16.25 -9.81 10.91
C LEU A 373 -17.74 -9.48 10.75
N ARG A 374 -18.61 -10.46 10.45
CA ARG A 374 -20.04 -10.20 10.14
C ARG A 374 -20.20 -9.10 9.06
N TRP A 375 -19.44 -9.20 7.97
CA TRP A 375 -19.33 -8.16 6.93
C TRP A 375 -20.67 -7.63 6.41
N LYS A 376 -21.68 -8.50 6.30
CA LYS A 376 -23.04 -8.10 5.91
C LYS A 376 -23.60 -6.98 6.81
N GLU A 377 -23.38 -7.05 8.11
CA GLU A 377 -23.89 -6.06 9.06
C GLU A 377 -23.14 -4.73 8.95
N TRP A 378 -21.82 -4.77 8.74
CA TRP A 378 -21.03 -3.57 8.43
C TRP A 378 -21.45 -2.92 7.11
N GLN A 379 -21.78 -3.71 6.08
CA GLN A 379 -22.32 -3.20 4.83
C GLN A 379 -23.69 -2.53 5.02
N GLU A 380 -24.57 -3.13 5.83
CA GLU A 380 -25.86 -2.54 6.21
C GLU A 380 -25.67 -1.23 7.00
N LEU A 381 -24.72 -1.19 7.93
CA LEU A 381 -24.36 0.01 8.68
C LEU A 381 -23.85 1.13 7.78
N ALA A 382 -22.92 0.84 6.87
CA ALA A 382 -22.40 1.80 5.89
C ALA A 382 -23.52 2.36 5.00
N ASN A 383 -24.44 1.51 4.54
CA ASN A 383 -25.59 1.95 3.76
C ASN A 383 -26.54 2.85 4.58
N ALA A 384 -26.75 2.55 5.86
CA ALA A 384 -27.55 3.37 6.76
C ALA A 384 -26.92 4.75 7.00
N VAL A 385 -25.62 4.80 7.31
CA VAL A 385 -24.87 6.06 7.49
C VAL A 385 -24.91 6.90 6.21
N ARG A 386 -24.72 6.28 5.04
CA ARG A 386 -24.85 6.95 3.74
C ARG A 386 -26.25 7.53 3.51
N ALA A 387 -27.30 6.77 3.82
CA ALA A 387 -28.68 7.23 3.67
C ALA A 387 -29.00 8.42 4.58
N ILE A 388 -28.55 8.37 5.84
CA ILE A 388 -28.67 9.49 6.80
C ILE A 388 -27.98 10.73 6.24
N MET A 389 -26.75 10.60 5.77
CA MET A 389 -25.96 11.71 5.22
C MET A 389 -26.63 12.35 4.01
N VAL A 390 -27.07 11.56 3.03
CA VAL A 390 -27.74 12.05 1.82
C VAL A 390 -29.04 12.80 2.14
N ASN A 391 -29.82 12.31 3.11
CA ASN A 391 -31.06 12.97 3.51
C ASN A 391 -30.79 14.32 4.16
N ASN A 392 -29.81 14.41 5.07
CA ASN A 392 -29.48 15.67 5.74
C ASN A 392 -28.95 16.73 4.75
N MET A 393 -28.09 16.34 3.80
CA MET A 393 -27.59 17.27 2.77
C MET A 393 -28.68 17.82 1.85
N ARG A 394 -29.68 17.02 1.51
CA ARG A 394 -30.82 17.46 0.67
C ARG A 394 -31.70 18.47 1.40
N THR A 395 -31.88 18.29 2.71
CA THR A 395 -32.70 19.20 3.53
C THR A 395 -32.03 20.56 3.69
N HIS A 396 -30.70 20.61 3.87
CA HIS A 396 -29.96 21.87 3.99
C HIS A 396 -30.00 22.69 2.68
N ARG A 397 -29.84 22.05 1.51
CA ARG A 397 -29.97 22.72 0.19
C ARG A 397 -31.36 23.30 -0.11
N ARG A 398 -32.41 22.84 0.58
CA ARG A 398 -33.78 23.38 0.43
C ARG A 398 -34.06 24.58 1.35
N ILE A 399 -33.22 24.83 2.34
CA ILE A 399 -33.37 25.94 3.28
C ILE A 399 -32.58 27.17 2.80
N GLU A 400 -31.56 26.97 1.97
CA GLU A 400 -30.71 28.03 1.40
C GLU A 400 -31.12 28.50 -0.02
N ALA A 401 -32.14 27.89 -0.63
CA ALA A 401 -32.73 28.28 -1.92
C ALA A 401 -34.15 28.81 -1.70
#